data_AF-A0A2V8SLP0-F1
#
_entry.id   AF-A0A2V8SLP0-F1
#
_cell.length_a   1.000
_cell.length_b   1.000
_cell.length_c   1.000
_cell.angle_alpha   90.00
_cell.angle_beta   90.00
_cell.angle_gamma   90.00
#
_symmetry.space_group_name_H-M   'P 1'
#
loop_
_entity.id
_entity.type
_entity.pdbx_description
1 polymer ?
#
loop_
_entity_poly.entity_id
_entity_poly.type
_entity_poly.pdbx_seq_one_letter_code
_entity_poly.pdbx_strand_id
1 'polypeptide(L)'
;MSEPSEQNTSAQLTRAVARVLGEGALAALATIVEARRGVGAKVLLEASGERTGTTGDAALDDALSEHARAFLASHAEAKTLRVDEFAPALDVWRGARVMFERVETEPHVVVCGAGHVGASLARLASAVGYRVTLVDDRKDFVARERFPGGDIELVAAPNWTDPLEGIIGTGRGVYVAVVTRGHNEDEECMRAVLAARPDYVG
;
A
#
# COMPACT_ATOMS: atom_id res chain seq x y z
N MET A 1 -31.24 22.06 -11.87
CA MET A 1 -29.85 21.60 -12.04
C MET A 1 -29.50 20.91 -10.72
N SER A 2 -29.69 19.60 -10.65
CA SER A 2 -29.56 18.82 -9.43
C SER A 2 -28.09 18.72 -9.04
N GLU A 3 -27.77 19.12 -7.80
CA GLU A 3 -26.48 18.85 -7.17
C GLU A 3 -26.17 17.35 -7.34
N PRO A 4 -24.93 16.96 -7.71
CA PRO A 4 -24.55 15.56 -7.63
C PRO A 4 -24.70 15.16 -6.16
N SER A 5 -25.61 14.22 -5.86
CA SER A 5 -25.88 13.84 -4.48
C SER A 5 -24.59 13.35 -3.82
N GLU A 6 -24.28 13.84 -2.61
CA GLU A 6 -23.10 13.45 -1.81
C GLU A 6 -22.91 11.92 -1.71
N GLN A 7 -24.03 11.17 -1.78
CA GLN A 7 -24.07 9.71 -1.80
C GLN A 7 -23.34 9.10 -3.01
N ASN A 8 -23.35 9.75 -4.18
CA ASN A 8 -22.66 9.25 -5.37
C ASN A 8 -21.13 9.46 -5.25
N THR A 9 -20.69 10.60 -4.72
CA THR A 9 -19.27 10.91 -4.54
C THR A 9 -18.59 10.02 -3.49
N SER A 10 -19.26 9.75 -2.36
CA SER A 10 -18.73 8.84 -1.33
C SER A 10 -18.56 7.40 -1.85
N ALA A 11 -19.54 6.90 -2.61
CA ALA A 11 -19.47 5.57 -3.23
C ALA A 11 -18.40 5.49 -4.33
N GLN A 12 -18.15 6.58 -5.07
CA GLN A 12 -17.07 6.68 -6.04
C GLN A 12 -15.69 6.64 -5.35
N LEU A 13 -15.50 7.46 -4.31
CA LEU A 13 -14.25 7.48 -3.54
C LEU A 13 -13.94 6.14 -2.90
N THR A 14 -14.94 5.49 -2.29
CA THR A 14 -14.75 4.17 -1.66
C THR A 14 -14.29 3.12 -2.68
N ARG A 15 -14.89 3.12 -3.89
CA ARG A 15 -14.48 2.23 -4.97
C ARG A 15 -13.08 2.55 -5.49
N ALA A 16 -12.73 3.83 -5.60
CA ALA A 16 -11.40 4.24 -6.03
C ALA A 16 -10.32 3.85 -5.00
N VAL A 17 -10.59 4.02 -3.70
CA VAL A 17 -9.69 3.54 -2.63
C VAL A 17 -9.53 2.02 -2.71
N ALA A 18 -10.63 1.27 -2.82
CA ALA A 18 -10.56 -0.18 -2.95
C ALA A 18 -9.76 -0.63 -4.18
N ARG A 19 -9.89 0.11 -5.31
CA ARG A 19 -9.08 -0.12 -6.51
C ARG A 19 -7.60 0.12 -6.25
N VAL A 20 -7.24 1.27 -5.68
CA VAL A 20 -5.84 1.61 -5.35
C VAL A 20 -5.20 0.52 -4.49
N LEU A 21 -5.90 0.08 -3.44
CA LEU A 21 -5.44 -1.00 -2.56
C LEU A 21 -5.31 -2.33 -3.31
N GLY A 22 -6.31 -2.70 -4.12
CA GLY A 22 -6.30 -3.96 -4.88
C GLY A 22 -5.26 -4.04 -5.99
N GLU A 23 -4.86 -2.89 -6.54
CA GLU A 23 -3.81 -2.79 -7.56
C GLU A 23 -2.40 -2.63 -6.94
N GLY A 24 -2.31 -2.47 -5.62
CA GLY A 24 -1.07 -2.11 -4.92
C GLY A 24 -0.53 -0.73 -5.35
N ALA A 25 -1.41 0.15 -5.81
CA ALA A 25 -1.07 1.51 -6.18
C ALA A 25 -0.89 2.38 -4.91
N LEU A 26 -0.34 3.56 -5.13
CA LEU A 26 -0.10 4.55 -4.09
C LEU A 26 -0.95 5.80 -4.37
N ALA A 27 -1.67 6.28 -3.36
CA ALA A 27 -2.45 7.51 -3.44
C ALA A 27 -2.43 8.30 -2.13
N ALA A 28 -2.81 9.57 -2.21
CA ALA A 28 -3.09 10.41 -1.06
C ALA A 28 -4.59 10.72 -1.01
N LEU A 29 -5.23 10.50 0.13
CA LEU A 29 -6.57 10.98 0.40
C LEU A 29 -6.47 12.35 1.08
N ALA A 30 -6.82 13.41 0.36
CA ALA A 30 -6.92 14.76 0.91
C ALA A 30 -8.34 14.99 1.45
N THR A 31 -8.46 15.34 2.72
CA THR A 31 -9.73 15.68 3.38
C THR A 31 -9.66 17.11 3.93
N ILE A 32 -10.62 17.95 3.58
CA ILE A 32 -10.77 19.26 4.23
C ILE A 32 -11.28 19.03 5.66
N VAL A 33 -10.44 19.30 6.66
CA VAL A 33 -10.78 19.07 8.08
C VAL A 33 -11.16 20.36 8.81
N GLU A 34 -10.78 21.53 8.28
CA GLU A 34 -11.23 22.83 8.78
C GLU A 34 -11.29 23.83 7.62
N ALA A 35 -12.41 24.52 7.45
CA ALA A 35 -12.58 25.60 6.47
C ALA A 35 -13.91 26.33 6.72
N ARG A 36 -14.13 27.46 6.03
CA ARG A 36 -15.43 28.16 6.02
C ARG A 36 -16.52 27.39 5.25
N ARG A 37 -16.12 26.56 4.28
CA ARG A 37 -16.98 25.74 3.42
C ARG A 37 -16.26 24.46 3.03
N GLY A 38 -17.01 23.42 2.62
CA GLY A 38 -16.44 22.19 2.07
C GLY A 38 -15.72 21.30 3.08
N VAL A 39 -15.92 21.50 4.39
CA VAL A 39 -15.41 20.57 5.42
C VAL A 39 -15.99 19.18 5.16
N GLY A 40 -15.14 18.15 5.23
CA GLY A 40 -15.49 16.77 4.90
C GLY A 40 -15.35 16.41 3.43
N ALA A 41 -15.13 17.38 2.53
CA ALA A 41 -14.84 17.09 1.13
C ALA A 41 -13.53 16.29 1.03
N LYS A 42 -13.53 15.30 0.14
CA LYS A 42 -12.47 14.32 -0.02
C LYS A 42 -12.05 14.24 -1.48
N VAL A 43 -10.75 14.19 -1.70
CA VAL A 43 -10.14 14.01 -3.02
C VAL A 43 -9.07 12.94 -2.90
N LEU A 44 -9.22 11.85 -3.65
CA LEU A 44 -8.19 10.83 -3.81
C LEU A 44 -7.26 11.22 -4.97
N LEU A 45 -5.96 11.22 -4.71
CA LEU A 45 -4.92 11.70 -5.59
C LEU A 45 -3.89 10.60 -5.77
N GLU A 46 -3.94 9.90 -6.89
CA GLU A 46 -3.05 8.78 -7.18
C GLU A 46 -1.67 9.25 -7.64
N ALA A 47 -0.64 8.47 -7.35
CA ALA A 47 0.73 8.76 -7.80
C ALA A 47 0.85 8.81 -9.34
N SER A 48 -0.07 8.14 -10.06
CA SER A 48 -0.23 8.21 -11.52
C SER A 48 -0.68 9.58 -12.03
N GLY A 49 -1.24 10.42 -11.14
CA GLY A 49 -1.86 11.70 -11.46
C GLY A 49 -3.37 11.64 -11.64
N GLU A 50 -4.00 10.47 -11.51
CA GLU A 50 -5.47 10.35 -11.50
C GLU A 50 -6.06 11.01 -10.23
N ARG A 51 -7.21 11.66 -10.40
CA ARG A 51 -7.96 12.33 -9.33
C ARG A 51 -9.39 11.82 -9.28
N THR A 52 -9.83 11.36 -8.10
CA THR A 52 -11.23 11.02 -7.83
C THR A 52 -11.79 11.92 -6.72
N GLY A 53 -12.98 12.48 -6.94
CA GLY A 53 -13.58 13.45 -6.01
C GLY A 53 -13.19 14.90 -6.33
N THR A 54 -13.72 15.83 -5.54
CA THR A 54 -13.48 17.27 -5.69
C THR A 54 -13.78 17.99 -4.37
N THR A 55 -13.09 19.09 -4.13
CA THR A 55 -13.41 20.06 -3.07
C THR A 55 -14.54 21.03 -3.46
N GLY A 56 -14.99 20.98 -4.71
CA GLY A 56 -15.90 21.97 -5.31
C GLY A 56 -15.19 23.23 -5.82
N ASP A 57 -13.86 23.28 -5.74
CA ASP A 57 -13.03 24.40 -6.20
C ASP A 57 -11.83 23.86 -6.99
N ALA A 58 -11.81 24.12 -8.30
CA ALA A 58 -10.80 23.57 -9.20
C ALA A 58 -9.37 24.03 -8.84
N ALA A 59 -9.21 25.28 -8.37
CA ALA A 59 -7.89 25.80 -8.02
C ALA A 59 -7.34 25.11 -6.77
N LEU A 60 -8.20 24.79 -5.81
CA LEU A 60 -7.82 23.96 -4.67
C LEU A 60 -7.53 22.52 -5.09
N ASP A 61 -8.37 21.91 -5.93
CA ASP A 61 -8.16 20.54 -6.41
C ASP A 61 -6.81 20.37 -7.13
N ASP A 62 -6.40 21.35 -7.93
CA ASP A 62 -5.12 21.34 -8.64
C ASP A 62 -3.95 21.51 -7.67
N ALA A 63 -4.06 22.43 -6.71
CA ALA A 63 -3.06 22.62 -5.66
C ALA A 63 -2.89 21.38 -4.77
N LEU A 64 -3.99 20.68 -4.44
CA LEU A 64 -3.95 19.41 -3.73
C LEU A 64 -3.21 18.35 -4.55
N SER A 65 -3.49 18.27 -5.86
CA SER A 65 -2.85 17.32 -6.78
C SER A 65 -1.34 17.55 -6.90
N GLU A 66 -0.91 18.81 -6.93
CA GLU A 66 0.50 19.18 -6.90
C GLU A 66 1.16 18.77 -5.57
N HIS A 67 0.53 19.13 -4.45
CA HIS A 67 1.08 18.83 -3.12
C HIS A 67 1.10 17.34 -2.79
N ALA A 68 0.12 16.57 -3.28
CA ALA A 68 0.05 15.13 -3.06
C ALA A 68 1.32 14.40 -3.48
N ARG A 69 1.99 14.83 -4.56
CA ARG A 69 3.26 14.25 -4.99
C ARG A 69 4.35 14.41 -3.93
N ALA A 70 4.46 15.60 -3.35
CA ALA A 70 5.43 15.88 -2.28
C ALA A 70 5.10 15.11 -1.00
N PHE A 71 3.81 15.03 -0.64
CA PHE A 71 3.35 14.22 0.49
C PHE A 71 3.71 12.73 0.30
N LEU A 72 3.37 12.15 -0.86
CA LEU A 72 3.64 10.75 -1.16
C LEU A 72 5.14 10.42 -1.15
N ALA A 73 6.00 11.32 -1.64
CA ALA A 73 7.44 11.17 -1.61
C ALA A 73 8.05 11.25 -0.20
N SER A 74 7.35 11.83 0.77
CA SER A 74 7.84 12.00 2.14
C SER A 74 7.74 10.74 3.01
N HIS A 75 7.04 9.70 2.53
CA HIS A 75 6.73 8.47 3.30
C HIS A 75 5.97 8.72 4.63
N ALA A 76 5.36 9.89 4.81
CA ALA A 76 4.47 10.12 5.95
C ALA A 76 3.15 9.38 5.75
N GLU A 77 2.67 8.75 6.83
CA GLU A 77 1.35 8.09 6.89
C GLU A 77 0.21 9.11 6.80
N ALA A 78 0.33 10.20 7.56
CA ALA A 78 -0.65 11.28 7.53
C ALA A 78 0.02 12.62 7.86
N LYS A 79 -0.52 13.70 7.28
CA LYS A 79 -0.09 15.06 7.59
C LYS A 79 -1.26 16.03 7.45
N THR A 80 -1.49 16.85 8.47
CA THR A 80 -2.42 17.98 8.37
C THR A 80 -1.64 19.25 8.07
N LEU A 81 -2.03 19.96 7.03
CA LEU A 81 -1.40 21.21 6.58
C LEU A 81 -2.44 22.29 6.39
N ARG A 82 -2.06 23.54 6.64
CA ARG A 82 -2.85 24.69 6.21
C ARG A 82 -2.68 24.88 4.71
N VAL A 83 -3.75 25.32 4.04
CA VAL A 83 -3.70 25.66 2.60
C VAL A 83 -2.65 26.74 2.34
N ASP A 84 -2.44 27.66 3.28
CA ASP A 84 -1.39 28.69 3.22
C ASP A 84 0.03 28.12 3.04
N GLU A 85 0.29 26.89 3.50
CA GLU A 85 1.62 26.27 3.50
C GLU A 85 2.00 25.66 2.14
N PHE A 86 1.01 25.26 1.34
CA PHE A 86 1.25 24.61 0.04
C PHE A 86 0.58 25.33 -1.15
N ALA A 87 -0.35 26.23 -0.90
CA ALA A 87 -1.06 27.01 -1.92
C ALA A 87 -1.31 28.46 -1.45
N PRO A 88 -0.25 29.25 -1.14
CA PRO A 88 -0.36 30.57 -0.54
C PRO A 88 -1.12 31.60 -1.39
N ALA A 89 -1.27 31.36 -2.70
CA ALA A 89 -2.02 32.22 -3.63
C ALA A 89 -3.55 32.04 -3.52
N LEU A 90 -4.04 31.01 -2.83
CA LEU A 90 -5.48 30.73 -2.69
C LEU A 90 -6.07 31.45 -1.47
N ASP A 91 -6.18 32.77 -1.54
CA ASP A 91 -6.69 33.61 -0.43
C ASP A 91 -8.07 33.20 0.09
N VAL A 92 -8.94 32.68 -0.78
CA VAL A 92 -10.28 32.19 -0.40
C VAL A 92 -10.22 31.02 0.59
N TRP A 93 -9.14 30.26 0.56
CA TRP A 93 -8.90 29.09 1.42
C TRP A 93 -7.89 29.37 2.53
N ARG A 94 -7.48 30.62 2.74
CA ARG A 94 -6.58 31.04 3.81
C ARG A 94 -7.08 30.56 5.18
N GLY A 95 -6.21 29.86 5.89
CA GLY A 95 -6.50 29.23 7.18
C GLY A 95 -7.33 27.95 7.15
N ALA A 96 -7.76 27.47 5.99
CA ALA A 96 -8.28 26.12 5.89
C ALA A 96 -7.17 25.08 6.17
N ARG A 97 -7.54 23.93 6.73
CA ARG A 97 -6.66 22.79 6.97
C ARG A 97 -7.12 21.58 6.17
N VAL A 98 -6.15 20.91 5.56
CA VAL A 98 -6.34 19.68 4.80
C VAL A 98 -5.48 18.60 5.44
N MET A 99 -6.11 17.46 5.73
CA MET A 99 -5.43 16.24 6.15
C MET A 99 -5.17 15.38 4.92
N PHE A 100 -3.90 15.09 4.67
CA PHE A 100 -3.45 14.12 3.68
C PHE A 100 -3.20 12.80 4.41
N GLU A 101 -3.79 11.73 3.92
CA GLU A 101 -3.60 10.36 4.40
C GLU A 101 -3.05 9.51 3.27
N ARG A 102 -2.04 8.68 3.56
CA ARG A 102 -1.47 7.74 2.60
C ARG A 102 -2.43 6.57 2.42
N VAL A 103 -2.69 6.22 1.17
CA VAL A 103 -3.48 5.05 0.79
C VAL A 103 -2.59 4.15 -0.05
N GLU A 104 -2.14 3.07 0.57
CA GLU A 104 -1.34 2.03 -0.07
C GLU A 104 -1.70 0.68 0.55
N THR A 105 -1.38 -0.40 -0.18
CA THR A 105 -1.56 -1.76 0.35
C THR A 105 -0.65 -1.97 1.56
N GLU A 106 -1.09 -2.79 2.52
CA GLU A 106 -0.25 -3.20 3.63
C GLU A 106 1.01 -3.90 3.07
N PRO A 107 2.22 -3.46 3.46
CA PRO A 107 3.45 -4.06 3.00
C PRO A 107 3.52 -5.56 3.32
N HIS A 108 3.84 -6.36 2.31
CA HIS A 108 3.82 -7.82 2.39
C HIS A 108 5.21 -8.40 2.14
N VAL A 109 5.76 -9.12 3.12
CA VAL A 109 7.01 -9.86 2.99
C VAL A 109 6.74 -11.32 2.68
N VAL A 110 7.25 -11.79 1.55
CA VAL A 110 7.24 -13.21 1.17
C VAL A 110 8.64 -13.78 1.42
N VAL A 111 8.75 -14.77 2.29
CA VAL A 111 10.01 -15.43 2.62
C VAL A 111 10.01 -16.83 2.01
N CYS A 112 10.91 -17.09 1.06
CA CYS A 112 11.13 -18.40 0.47
C CYS A 112 12.21 -19.13 1.28
N GLY A 113 11.80 -20.17 2.01
CA GLY A 113 12.65 -20.98 2.89
C GLY A 113 12.36 -20.71 4.37
N ALA A 114 11.93 -21.74 5.09
CA ALA A 114 11.64 -21.73 6.53
C ALA A 114 12.78 -22.34 7.37
N GLY A 115 14.01 -22.32 6.84
CA GLY A 115 15.24 -22.61 7.59
C GLY A 115 15.51 -21.58 8.70
N HIS A 116 16.66 -21.67 9.38
CA HIS A 116 16.99 -20.79 10.51
C HIS A 116 16.92 -19.30 10.16
N VAL A 117 17.42 -18.93 8.98
CA VAL A 117 17.41 -17.55 8.48
C VAL A 117 15.99 -17.09 8.19
N GLY A 118 15.27 -17.77 7.30
CA GLY A 118 13.93 -17.34 6.90
C GLY A 118 12.89 -17.39 8.03
N ALA A 119 12.97 -18.36 8.95
CA ALA A 119 12.12 -18.37 10.13
C ALA A 119 12.36 -17.16 11.05
N SER A 120 13.62 -16.73 11.21
CA SER A 120 13.98 -15.55 12.01
C SER A 120 13.54 -14.26 11.31
N LEU A 121 13.74 -14.18 9.99
CA LEU A 121 13.30 -13.05 9.18
C LEU A 121 11.77 -12.89 9.21
N ALA A 122 11.02 -13.98 9.04
CA ALA A 122 9.55 -13.96 9.08
C ALA A 122 9.01 -13.43 10.42
N ARG A 123 9.61 -13.85 11.54
CA ARG A 123 9.25 -13.35 12.87
C ARG A 123 9.58 -11.87 13.05
N LEU A 124 10.75 -11.43 12.57
CA LEU A 124 11.14 -10.02 12.65
C LEU A 124 10.22 -9.14 11.79
N ALA A 125 9.95 -9.55 10.55
CA ALA A 125 9.06 -8.83 9.64
C ALA A 125 7.64 -8.69 10.23
N SER A 126 7.09 -9.77 10.77
CA SER A 126 5.79 -9.75 11.46
C SER A 126 5.82 -8.84 12.69
N ALA A 127 6.89 -8.89 13.50
CA ALA A 127 7.01 -8.07 14.70
C ALA A 127 7.11 -6.56 14.43
N VAL A 128 7.60 -6.16 13.25
CA VAL A 128 7.65 -4.74 12.83
C VAL A 128 6.44 -4.31 11.98
N GLY A 129 5.43 -5.17 11.86
CA GLY A 129 4.13 -4.82 11.28
C GLY A 129 3.94 -5.15 9.80
N TYR A 130 4.80 -5.98 9.19
CA TYR A 130 4.51 -6.49 7.84
C TYR A 130 3.50 -7.63 7.90
N ARG A 131 2.64 -7.72 6.87
CA ARG A 131 2.02 -8.98 6.51
C ARG A 131 3.13 -9.94 6.07
N VAL A 132 3.13 -11.18 6.54
CA VAL A 132 4.20 -12.14 6.20
C VAL A 132 3.62 -13.44 5.67
N THR A 133 4.15 -13.92 4.54
CA THR A 133 3.95 -15.29 4.06
C THR A 133 5.29 -16.01 4.01
N LEU A 134 5.38 -17.13 4.72
CA LEU A 134 6.57 -17.98 4.78
C LEU A 134 6.29 -19.28 4.01
N VAL A 135 7.08 -19.51 2.96
CA VAL A 135 6.92 -20.62 2.03
C VAL A 135 8.09 -21.59 2.17
N ASP A 136 7.83 -22.90 2.26
CA ASP A 136 8.88 -23.93 2.22
C ASP A 136 8.36 -25.20 1.52
N ASP A 137 9.24 -25.90 0.81
CA ASP A 137 8.95 -27.18 0.15
C ASP A 137 8.81 -28.33 1.15
N ARG A 138 9.33 -28.16 2.38
CA ARG A 138 9.27 -29.14 3.46
C ARG A 138 8.19 -28.74 4.45
N LYS A 139 7.06 -29.46 4.41
CA LYS A 139 5.90 -29.24 5.30
C LYS A 139 6.25 -29.10 6.79
N ASP A 140 7.24 -29.85 7.27
CA ASP A 140 7.63 -29.85 8.69
C ASP A 140 8.29 -28.53 9.11
N PHE A 141 8.80 -27.75 8.14
CA PHE A 141 9.40 -26.45 8.39
C PHE A 141 8.34 -25.33 8.44
N VAL A 142 7.14 -25.53 7.92
CA VAL A 142 6.03 -24.57 7.97
C VAL A 142 4.91 -25.07 8.88
N ALA A 143 5.27 -25.78 9.94
CA ALA A 143 4.35 -26.26 10.96
C ALA A 143 3.97 -25.15 11.96
N ARG A 144 2.70 -25.07 12.34
CA ARG A 144 2.18 -23.98 13.19
C ARG A 144 2.82 -23.94 14.57
N GLU A 145 3.26 -25.09 15.08
CA GLU A 145 3.98 -25.24 16.35
C GLU A 145 5.32 -24.50 16.34
N ARG A 146 5.94 -24.32 15.17
CA ARG A 146 7.19 -23.53 15.01
C ARG A 146 6.93 -22.02 15.04
N PHE A 147 5.69 -21.58 14.85
CA PHE A 147 5.30 -20.16 14.77
C PHE A 147 4.05 -19.89 15.64
N PRO A 148 4.17 -20.03 16.99
CA PRO A 148 3.06 -19.75 17.89
C PRO A 148 2.75 -18.24 17.94
N GLY A 149 1.46 -17.88 17.93
CA GLY A 149 1.01 -16.48 18.01
C GLY A 149 0.84 -15.78 16.66
N GLY A 150 0.70 -16.54 15.58
CA GLY A 150 1.04 -16.05 14.25
C GLY A 150 0.10 -15.05 13.60
N ASP A 151 0.77 -14.02 13.09
CA ASP A 151 0.41 -13.19 11.95
C ASP A 151 1.26 -13.56 10.71
N ILE A 152 1.89 -14.75 10.74
CA ILE A 152 2.65 -15.33 9.63
C ILE A 152 1.78 -16.39 8.96
N GLU A 153 1.49 -16.18 7.68
CA GLU A 153 0.89 -17.16 6.79
C GLU A 153 1.94 -18.23 6.44
N LEU A 154 1.61 -19.51 6.60
CA LEU A 154 2.53 -20.62 6.42
C LEU A 154 2.09 -21.44 5.21
N VAL A 155 2.97 -21.59 4.22
CA VAL A 155 2.65 -22.27 2.96
C VAL A 155 3.62 -23.43 2.73
N ALA A 156 3.09 -24.65 2.72
CA ALA A 156 3.83 -25.84 2.32
C ALA A 156 3.64 -26.06 0.82
N ALA A 157 4.72 -25.88 0.05
CA ALA A 157 4.66 -25.74 -1.40
C ALA A 157 5.61 -26.75 -2.08
N PRO A 158 5.11 -27.90 -2.60
CA PRO A 158 5.97 -28.91 -3.23
C PRO A 158 6.62 -28.43 -4.54
N ASN A 159 6.10 -27.35 -5.11
CA ASN A 159 6.71 -26.57 -6.18
C ASN A 159 6.69 -25.08 -5.77
N TRP A 160 7.64 -24.28 -6.26
CA TRP A 160 7.74 -22.87 -5.88
C TRP A 160 6.93 -21.93 -6.78
N THR A 161 6.77 -22.27 -8.07
CA THR A 161 6.24 -21.35 -9.08
C THR A 161 4.80 -20.92 -8.84
N ASP A 162 3.86 -21.86 -8.88
CA ASP A 162 2.42 -21.57 -8.77
C ASP A 162 2.04 -20.82 -7.48
N PRO A 163 2.52 -21.22 -6.28
CA PRO A 163 2.18 -20.49 -5.07
C PRO A 163 2.80 -19.10 -5.03
N LEU A 164 4.06 -18.94 -5.48
CA LEU A 164 4.70 -17.62 -5.44
C LEU A 164 4.05 -16.63 -6.39
N GLU A 165 3.64 -17.05 -7.60
CA GLU A 165 2.91 -16.16 -8.52
C GLU A 165 1.59 -15.67 -7.91
N GLY A 166 0.83 -16.57 -7.28
CA GLY A 166 -0.43 -16.21 -6.62
C GLY A 166 -0.25 -15.33 -5.39
N ILE A 167 0.77 -15.59 -4.57
CA ILE A 167 1.07 -14.83 -3.35
C ILE A 167 1.58 -13.43 -3.70
N ILE A 168 2.48 -13.31 -4.69
CA ILE A 168 3.09 -12.03 -5.07
C ILE A 168 2.11 -11.18 -5.90
N GLY A 169 1.23 -11.80 -6.69
CA GLY A 169 0.19 -11.11 -7.43
C GLY A 169 0.75 -10.06 -8.39
N THR A 170 0.42 -8.78 -8.19
CA THR A 170 0.91 -7.66 -9.03
C THR A 170 2.35 -7.24 -8.72
N GLY A 171 2.95 -7.80 -7.66
CA GLY A 171 4.29 -7.44 -7.17
C GLY A 171 4.35 -6.12 -6.38
N ARG A 172 3.25 -5.36 -6.37
CA ARG A 172 3.22 -4.04 -5.74
C ARG A 172 2.94 -4.14 -4.24
N GLY A 173 3.74 -3.45 -3.43
CA GLY A 173 3.76 -3.57 -1.98
C GLY A 173 4.33 -4.90 -1.48
N VAL A 174 4.96 -5.69 -2.36
CA VAL A 174 5.50 -7.02 -2.04
C VAL A 174 7.02 -7.01 -2.07
N TYR A 175 7.62 -7.60 -1.04
CA TYR A 175 9.06 -7.72 -0.83
C TYR A 175 9.39 -9.20 -0.69
N VAL A 176 10.28 -9.73 -1.52
CA VAL A 176 10.62 -11.15 -1.51
C VAL A 176 12.03 -11.37 -0.98
N ALA A 177 12.17 -12.29 -0.04
CA ALA A 177 13.46 -12.78 0.45
C ALA A 177 13.64 -14.25 0.09
N VAL A 178 14.64 -14.57 -0.73
CA VAL A 178 14.96 -15.93 -1.16
C VAL A 178 16.11 -16.47 -0.33
N VAL A 179 15.76 -17.28 0.66
CA VAL A 179 16.67 -17.84 1.67
C VAL A 179 16.43 -19.34 1.83
N THR A 180 16.41 -20.05 0.70
CA THR A 180 16.09 -21.47 0.67
C THR A 180 17.25 -22.33 1.18
N ARG A 181 17.15 -23.65 1.03
CA ARG A 181 18.14 -24.62 1.50
C ARG A 181 19.29 -24.88 0.51
N GLY A 182 19.27 -24.27 -0.68
CA GLY A 182 20.31 -24.47 -1.68
C GLY A 182 20.07 -23.74 -3.00
N HIS A 183 21.12 -23.67 -3.82
CA HIS A 183 21.11 -22.87 -5.06
C HIS A 183 20.07 -23.34 -6.08
N ASN A 184 19.69 -24.62 -6.08
CA ASN A 184 18.68 -25.15 -7.01
C ASN A 184 17.29 -24.60 -6.66
N GLU A 185 16.93 -24.64 -5.37
CA GLU A 185 15.66 -24.12 -4.89
C GLU A 185 15.60 -22.58 -4.99
N ASP A 186 16.73 -21.89 -4.77
CA ASP A 186 16.84 -20.45 -5.00
C ASP A 186 16.59 -20.10 -6.48
N GLU A 187 17.15 -20.88 -7.43
CA GLU A 187 16.93 -20.67 -8.86
C GLU A 187 15.46 -20.85 -9.25
N GLU A 188 14.80 -21.90 -8.74
CA GLU A 188 13.38 -22.14 -8.98
C GLU A 188 12.49 -21.03 -8.42
N CYS A 189 12.73 -20.60 -7.17
CA CYS A 189 12.05 -19.46 -6.58
C CYS A 189 12.24 -18.20 -7.42
N MET A 190 13.49 -17.92 -7.82
CA MET A 190 13.82 -16.70 -8.55
C MET A 190 13.13 -16.60 -9.91
N ARG A 191 12.92 -17.72 -10.60
CA ARG A 191 12.16 -17.73 -11.87
C ARG A 191 10.73 -17.21 -11.68
N ALA A 192 10.05 -17.66 -10.62
CA ALA A 192 8.68 -17.23 -10.30
C ALA A 192 8.64 -15.77 -9.83
N VAL A 193 9.57 -15.40 -8.94
CA VAL A 193 9.66 -14.06 -8.37
C VAL A 193 9.91 -12.99 -9.43
N LEU A 194 10.81 -13.25 -10.39
CA LEU A 194 11.12 -12.30 -11.45
C LEU A 194 9.95 -12.08 -12.42
N ALA A 195 9.10 -13.10 -12.62
CA ALA A 195 7.91 -12.97 -13.44
C ALA A 195 6.89 -12.00 -12.81
N ALA A 196 6.73 -12.06 -11.49
CA ALA A 196 5.77 -11.26 -10.73
C ALA A 196 6.25 -9.82 -10.40
N ARG A 197 7.55 -9.53 -10.59
CA ARG A 197 8.14 -8.17 -10.44
C ARG A 197 7.81 -7.48 -9.11
N PRO A 198 8.17 -8.07 -7.96
CA PRO A 198 7.98 -7.42 -6.68
C PRO A 198 8.79 -6.13 -6.56
N ASP A 199 8.40 -5.26 -5.63
CA ASP A 199 9.10 -4.00 -5.36
C ASP A 199 10.52 -4.23 -4.80
N TYR A 200 10.80 -5.41 -4.24
CA TYR A 200 12.12 -5.83 -3.81
C TYR A 200 12.33 -7.35 -3.94
N VAL A 201 13.57 -7.73 -4.27
CA VAL A 201 14.06 -9.11 -4.18
C VAL A 201 15.44 -9.10 -3.53
N GLY A 202 15.64 -9.95 -2.53
CA GLY A 202 16.91 -10.14 -1.83
C GLY A 202 17.18 -11.58 -1.43
#